data_AF-A0A9X8VJW0-F1
#
_entry.id   AF-A0A9X8VJW0-F1
#
_cell.length_a   1.000
_cell.length_b   1.000
_cell.length_c   1.000
_cell.angle_alpha   90.00
_cell.angle_beta   90.00
_cell.angle_gamma   90.00
#
_symmetry.space_group_name_H-M   'P 1'
#
loop_
_entity.id
_entity.type
_entity.pdbx_description
1 polymer ?
#
loop_
_entity_poly.entity_id
_entity_poly.type
_entity_poly.pdbx_seq_one_letter_code
_entity_poly.pdbx_strand_id
1 'polypeptide(L)' 'VLVVSAMTNYAEGLSDTPLSHEQTLSCAALAADDFMRLIRELFKTL' A
#
# COMPACT_ATOMS: atom_id res chain seq x y z
N VAL A 1 -7.22 -9.67 -15.44
CA VAL A 1 -7.23 -8.43 -14.63
C VAL A 1 -6.10 -8.53 -13.61
N LEU A 2 -5.29 -7.50 -13.45
CA LEU A 2 -4.22 -7.42 -12.44
C LEU A 2 -4.63 -6.40 -11.37
N VAL A 3 -4.46 -6.75 -10.09
CA VAL A 3 -4.73 -5.86 -8.95
C VAL A 3 -3.58 -5.98 -7.96
N VAL A 4 -3.18 -4.85 -7.40
CA VAL A 4 -2.12 -4.75 -6.39
C VAL A 4 -2.64 -3.88 -5.24
N SER A 5 -2.43 -4.31 -4.00
CA SER A 5 -2.82 -3.56 -2.81
C SER A 5 -1.58 -3.20 -1.99
N ALA A 6 -1.50 -1.97 -1.51
CA ALA A 6 -0.54 -1.57 -0.49
C ALA A 6 -1.13 -1.86 0.88
N MET A 7 -0.48 -2.70 1.67
CA MET A 7 -0.89 -2.95 3.05
C MET A 7 -0.57 -1.72 3.90
N THR A 8 -1.60 -1.10 4.49
CA THR A 8 -1.46 0.13 5.29
C THR A 8 -1.50 -0.11 6.79
N ASN A 9 -1.94 -1.31 7.21
CA ASN A 9 -2.12 -1.70 8.59
C ASN A 9 -2.30 -3.21 8.70
N TYR A 10 -2.15 -3.74 9.91
CA TYR A 10 -2.69 -5.05 10.25
C TYR A 10 -4.23 -4.97 10.36
N ALA A 11 -4.91 -6.10 10.20
CA ALA A 11 -6.35 -6.15 10.44
C ALA A 11 -6.67 -5.90 11.92
N GLU A 12 -7.91 -5.49 12.20
CA GLU A 12 -8.39 -5.23 13.55
C GLU A 12 -8.10 -6.41 14.49
N GLY A 13 -7.60 -6.11 15.69
CA GLY A 13 -7.24 -7.11 16.70
C GLY A 13 -5.94 -7.89 16.44
N LEU A 14 -5.20 -7.58 15.37
CA LEU A 14 -3.88 -8.19 15.10
C LEU A 14 -2.70 -7.30 15.52
N SER A 15 -2.96 -6.11 16.03
CA SER A 15 -1.96 -5.24 16.65
C SER A 15 -2.59 -4.31 17.70
N ASP A 16 -1.73 -3.67 18.49
CA ASP A 16 -2.13 -2.67 19.49
C ASP A 16 -2.39 -1.27 18.89
N THR A 17 -2.34 -1.13 17.56
CA THR A 17 -2.52 0.16 16.87
C THR A 17 -3.97 0.32 16.41
N PRO A 18 -4.72 1.33 16.92
CA PRO A 18 -6.10 1.56 16.49
C PRO A 18 -6.19 1.96 15.02
N LEU A 19 -7.18 1.45 14.29
CA LEU A 19 -7.38 1.79 12.89
C LEU A 19 -7.89 3.22 12.71
N SER A 20 -7.26 3.95 11.78
CA SER A 20 -7.71 5.28 11.38
C SER A 20 -7.44 5.55 9.90
N HIS A 21 -8.23 6.46 9.33
CA HIS A 21 -8.04 6.89 7.94
C HIS A 21 -6.73 7.68 7.77
N GLU A 22 -6.36 8.51 8.75
CA GLU A 22 -5.11 9.27 8.74
C GLU A 22 -3.88 8.34 8.71
N GLN A 23 -3.89 7.27 9.51
CA GLN A 23 -2.86 6.23 9.45
C GLN A 23 -2.85 5.55 8.08
N THR A 24 -4.02 5.23 7.51
CA THR A 24 -4.12 4.61 6.18
C THR A 24 -3.41 5.46 5.13
N LEU A 25 -3.65 6.77 5.12
CA LEU A 25 -3.00 7.70 4.20
C LEU A 25 -1.49 7.81 4.45
N SER A 26 -1.09 7.92 5.72
CA SER A 26 0.32 8.03 6.12
C SER A 26 1.11 6.78 5.72
N CYS A 27 0.57 5.59 5.96
CA CYS A 27 1.20 4.33 5.59
C CYS A 27 1.17 4.08 4.08
N ALA A 28 0.12 4.50 3.37
CA ALA A 28 0.09 4.43 1.90
C ALA A 28 1.20 5.26 1.25
N ALA A 29 1.54 6.42 1.83
CA ALA A 29 2.63 7.25 1.34
C ALA A 29 4.00 6.55 1.42
N LEU A 30 4.21 5.65 2.38
CA LEU A 30 5.44 4.85 2.49
C LEU A 30 5.65 3.93 1.30
N ALA A 31 4.58 3.46 0.67
CA ALA A 31 4.64 2.56 -0.48
C ALA A 31 4.55 3.29 -1.84
N ALA A 32 4.37 4.62 -1.85
CA ALA A 32 4.04 5.38 -3.06
C ALA A 32 5.12 5.26 -4.15
N ASP A 33 6.39 5.47 -3.78
CA ASP A 33 7.51 5.42 -4.73
C ASP A 33 7.74 4.00 -5.26
N ASP A 34 7.59 2.99 -4.41
CA ASP A 34 7.69 1.59 -4.81
C ASP A 34 6.56 1.18 -5.75
N PHE A 35 5.33 1.63 -5.50
CA PHE A 35 4.21 1.44 -6.40
C PHE A 35 4.47 2.10 -7.76
N MET A 36 4.95 3.34 -7.77
CA MET A 36 5.28 4.04 -9.01
C MET A 36 6.37 3.32 -9.80
N ARG A 37 7.40 2.81 -9.13
CA ARG A 37 8.44 2.00 -9.75
C ARG A 37 7.87 0.70 -10.33
N LEU A 38 7.07 -0.03 -9.55
CA LEU A 38 6.44 -1.28 -9.98
C LEU A 38 5.57 -1.07 -11.22
N ILE A 39 4.70 -0.04 -11.21
CA ILE A 39 3.82 0.27 -12.34
C ILE A 39 4.64 0.59 -13.59
N ARG A 40 5.71 1.40 -13.46
CA ARG A 40 6.58 1.74 -14.60
C ARG A 40 7.28 0.51 -15.18
N GLU A 41 7.81 -0.37 -14.34
CA GLU A 41 8.48 -1.59 -14.82
C GLU A 41 7.48 -2.57 -15.43
N LEU A 42 6.29 -2.73 -14.84
CA LEU A 42 5.23 -3.55 -15.40
C LEU A 42 4.91 -3.13 -16.84
N PHE A 43 4.71 -1.83 -17.09
CA PHE A 43 4.41 -1.33 -18.43
C PHE A 43 5.55 -1.48 -19.45
N LYS A 44 6.80 -1.63 -19.02
CA LYS A 44 7.92 -1.93 -19.95
C LYS A 44 7.93 -3.39 -20.41
N THR A 45 7.37 -4.28 -19.60
CA THR A 45 7.38 -5.73 -19.85
C THR A 45 6.10 -6.25 -20.51
N LEU A 46 5.12 -5.36 -20.73
CA LEU A 46 3.85 -5.64 -21.40
C LEU A 46 3.91 -5.32 -22.89
#